data_AF-A0A914ILQ7-F1
#
_entry.id   AF-A0A914ILQ7-F1
#
_cell.length_a   1.000
_cell.length_b   1.000
_cell.length_c   1.000
_cell.angle_alpha   90.00
_cell.angle_beta   90.00
_cell.angle_gamma   90.00
#
_symmetry.space_group_name_H-M   'P 1'
#
loop_
_entity.id
_entity.type
_entity.pdbx_description
1 polymer ?
#
loop_
_entity_poly.entity_id
_entity_poly.type
_entity_poly.pdbx_seq_one_letter_code
_entity_poly.pdbx_strand_id
1 'polypeptide(L)'
;MGSEQRNFKFWNTQPVPKLDEEVTENTFIDPAVPVDQIQQHPYALPAGFQWTDVDLNDNEQLEELFKLLSENYVEDDDNMFRFAYSPEFLRWALLPPGWKSEWHCGVRAGANHRLVAFIGAIPCNLKVYDKDVKAVEINFLCVLKKLRSHRMAPVLIKEITRRVHLQGIFQAAFTAGIIIPKPIARCRYYHRTLNPKKLIDTGFSALQPKMTLARTIKLYKLPEETSIRLVQMREIHVKSAYN
;
A
#
# COMPACT_ATOMS: atom_id res chain seq x y z
N MET A 1 -16.48 19.32 -12.66
CA MET A 1 -15.06 19.68 -12.83
C MET A 1 -14.54 18.85 -13.98
N GLY A 2 -14.05 19.51 -15.02
CA GLY A 2 -13.81 18.93 -16.34
C GLY A 2 -12.88 17.72 -16.30
N SER A 3 -13.22 16.74 -17.13
CA SER A 3 -12.33 15.64 -17.51
C SER A 3 -11.16 16.21 -18.30
N GLU A 4 -10.18 16.79 -17.63
CA GLU A 4 -8.83 16.76 -18.17
C GLU A 4 -8.47 15.27 -18.30
N GLN A 5 -8.37 14.81 -19.54
CA GLN A 5 -7.87 13.47 -19.86
C GLN A 5 -6.44 13.39 -19.33
N ARG A 6 -6.30 12.94 -18.07
CA ARG A 6 -4.99 12.65 -17.49
C ARG A 6 -4.36 11.57 -18.36
N ASN A 7 -3.30 11.93 -19.07
CA ASN A 7 -2.58 11.01 -19.95
C ASN A 7 -1.68 10.09 -19.11
N PHE A 8 -2.15 8.87 -18.82
CA PHE A 8 -1.42 7.89 -18.03
C PHE A 8 -0.41 7.09 -18.87
N LYS A 9 0.68 7.75 -19.30
CA LYS A 9 1.71 7.14 -20.18
C LYS A 9 2.20 5.75 -19.75
N PHE A 10 2.41 5.52 -18.45
CA PHE A 10 2.83 4.21 -17.93
C PHE A 10 1.68 3.21 -17.86
N TRP A 11 0.55 3.58 -17.23
CA TRP A 11 -0.59 2.68 -17.05
C TRP A 11 -1.24 2.26 -18.37
N ASN A 12 -1.17 3.09 -19.41
CA ASN A 12 -1.63 2.75 -20.74
C ASN A 12 -0.85 1.59 -21.39
N THR A 13 0.28 1.16 -20.81
CA THR A 13 1.05 0.00 -21.26
C THR A 13 0.97 -1.19 -20.30
N GLN A 14 0.16 -1.10 -19.24
CA GLN A 14 0.00 -2.17 -18.25
C GLN A 14 -1.27 -2.98 -18.55
N PRO A 15 -1.35 -4.25 -18.13
CA PRO A 15 -2.55 -5.07 -18.27
C PRO A 15 -3.61 -4.69 -17.24
N VAL A 16 -4.18 -3.49 -17.41
CA VAL A 16 -5.29 -2.94 -16.63
C VAL A 16 -6.29 -2.31 -17.60
N PRO A 17 -7.61 -2.36 -17.33
CA PRO A 17 -8.58 -1.74 -18.20
C PRO A 17 -8.37 -0.23 -18.27
N LYS A 18 -8.61 0.38 -19.43
CA LYS A 18 -8.62 1.85 -19.55
C LYS A 18 -9.82 2.42 -18.81
N LEU A 19 -9.78 3.70 -18.46
CA LEU A 19 -10.86 4.34 -17.70
C LEU A 19 -12.23 4.26 -18.41
N ASP A 20 -12.22 4.48 -19.72
CA ASP A 20 -13.36 4.48 -20.62
C ASP A 20 -13.70 3.09 -21.19
N GLU A 21 -12.91 2.06 -20.87
CA GLU A 21 -13.14 0.70 -21.35
C GLU A 21 -14.34 0.05 -20.64
N GLU A 22 -15.23 -0.54 -21.43
CA GLU A 22 -16.32 -1.37 -20.94
C GLU A 22 -15.84 -2.80 -20.76
N VAL A 23 -15.90 -3.30 -19.52
CA VAL A 23 -15.46 -4.66 -19.17
C VAL A 23 -16.69 -5.54 -19.09
N THR A 24 -16.81 -6.50 -20.01
CA THR A 24 -17.97 -7.40 -20.12
C THR A 24 -17.70 -8.81 -19.57
N GLU A 25 -16.43 -9.16 -19.36
CA GLU A 25 -16.02 -10.50 -18.93
C GLU A 25 -15.11 -10.45 -17.69
N ASN A 26 -15.24 -11.44 -16.81
CA ASN A 26 -14.36 -11.65 -15.66
C ASN A 26 -13.23 -12.62 -16.04
N THR A 27 -12.20 -12.15 -16.73
CA THR A 27 -11.04 -12.96 -17.17
C THR A 27 -9.72 -12.18 -17.08
N PHE A 28 -8.60 -12.84 -17.36
CA PHE A 28 -7.30 -12.19 -17.43
C PHE A 28 -7.22 -11.24 -18.64
N ILE A 29 -6.43 -10.17 -18.52
CA ILE A 29 -6.13 -9.27 -19.66
C ILE A 29 -5.01 -9.89 -20.50
N ASP A 30 -3.88 -10.20 -19.87
CA ASP A 30 -2.81 -10.97 -20.46
C ASP A 30 -2.80 -12.39 -19.85
N PRO A 31 -2.67 -13.45 -20.68
CA PRO A 31 -2.57 -14.81 -20.17
C PRO A 31 -1.29 -15.02 -19.38
N ALA A 32 -1.32 -15.95 -18.42
CA ALA A 32 -0.12 -16.41 -17.74
C ALA A 32 0.87 -17.01 -18.76
N VAL A 33 2.15 -16.68 -18.60
CA VAL A 33 3.22 -17.19 -19.46
C VAL A 33 4.12 -18.15 -18.67
N PRO A 34 4.74 -19.14 -19.33
CA PRO A 34 5.77 -19.98 -18.72
C PRO A 34 6.92 -19.17 -18.10
N VAL A 35 7.50 -19.69 -17.01
CA VAL A 35 8.52 -18.96 -16.23
C VAL A 35 9.78 -18.64 -17.04
N ASP A 36 10.15 -19.51 -17.99
CA ASP A 36 11.27 -19.34 -18.91
C ASP A 36 11.06 -18.21 -19.93
N GLN A 37 9.81 -17.78 -20.16
CA GLN A 37 9.47 -16.61 -20.98
C GLN A 37 9.52 -15.29 -20.21
N ILE A 38 9.69 -15.34 -18.88
CA ILE A 38 9.83 -14.16 -18.03
C ILE A 38 11.30 -13.74 -18.01
N GLN A 39 11.55 -12.42 -17.97
CA GLN A 39 12.90 -11.89 -17.80
C GLN A 39 13.52 -12.39 -16.48
N GLN A 40 14.61 -13.16 -16.59
CA GLN A 40 15.28 -13.78 -15.43
C GLN A 40 16.09 -12.78 -14.60
N HIS A 41 16.67 -11.78 -15.27
CA HIS A 41 17.49 -10.75 -14.62
C HIS A 41 16.67 -9.52 -14.24
N PRO A 42 17.04 -8.78 -13.18
CA PRO A 42 16.37 -7.55 -12.80
C PRO A 42 16.37 -6.50 -13.93
N TYR A 43 15.39 -5.60 -13.92
CA TYR A 43 15.43 -4.44 -14.81
C TYR A 43 16.66 -3.57 -14.54
N ALA A 44 17.27 -3.02 -15.59
CA ALA A 44 18.42 -2.14 -15.45
C ALA A 44 18.05 -0.87 -14.66
N LEU A 45 18.92 -0.48 -13.73
CA LEU A 45 18.87 0.80 -13.06
C LEU A 45 19.98 1.73 -13.60
N PRO A 46 19.80 3.06 -13.54
CA PRO A 46 20.87 3.99 -13.85
C PRO A 46 22.10 3.76 -12.97
N ALA A 47 23.28 4.16 -13.46
CA ALA A 47 24.52 4.05 -12.71
C ALA A 47 24.41 4.72 -11.32
N GLY A 48 24.94 4.06 -10.29
CA GLY A 48 24.88 4.52 -8.90
C GLY A 48 23.62 4.11 -8.14
N PHE A 49 22.68 3.42 -8.78
CA PHE A 49 21.54 2.76 -8.14
C PHE A 49 21.70 1.24 -8.19
N GLN A 50 21.23 0.56 -7.15
CA GLN A 50 21.26 -0.90 -7.07
C GLN A 50 19.96 -1.43 -6.47
N TRP A 51 19.49 -2.57 -6.98
CA TRP A 51 18.41 -3.31 -6.34
C TRP A 51 18.89 -3.90 -5.02
N THR A 52 17.98 -3.99 -4.06
CA THR A 52 18.19 -4.71 -2.80
C THR A 52 16.89 -5.41 -2.46
N ASP A 53 17.00 -6.55 -1.78
CA ASP A 53 15.89 -7.18 -1.09
C ASP A 53 16.01 -6.73 0.36
N VAL A 54 15.02 -6.01 0.86
CA VAL A 54 15.07 -5.44 2.22
C VAL A 54 14.68 -6.53 3.21
N ASP A 55 15.61 -6.94 4.08
CA ASP A 55 15.32 -7.94 5.10
C ASP A 55 14.65 -7.30 6.33
N LEU A 56 13.39 -7.64 6.58
CA LEU A 56 12.62 -7.11 7.71
C LEU A 56 12.85 -7.86 9.04
N ASN A 57 13.62 -8.95 9.00
CA ASN A 57 14.12 -9.63 10.20
C ASN A 57 15.40 -8.95 10.73
N ASP A 58 16.10 -8.22 9.87
CA ASP A 58 17.20 -7.31 10.25
C ASP A 58 16.61 -5.99 10.76
N ASN A 59 16.91 -5.66 12.02
CA ASN A 59 16.39 -4.46 12.67
C ASN A 59 16.96 -3.16 12.05
N GLU A 60 18.17 -3.18 11.52
CA GLU A 60 18.76 -1.99 10.88
C GLU A 60 18.04 -1.69 9.57
N GLN A 61 17.81 -2.70 8.75
CA GLN A 61 17.07 -2.54 7.48
C GLN A 61 15.59 -2.22 7.69
N LEU A 62 14.97 -2.78 8.72
CA LEU A 62 13.61 -2.42 9.12
C LEU A 62 13.52 -0.94 9.52
N GLU A 63 14.50 -0.44 10.28
CA GLU A 63 14.58 0.97 10.68
C GLU A 63 14.85 1.88 9.47
N GLU A 64 15.66 1.45 8.50
CA GLU A 64 15.84 2.15 7.23
C GLU A 64 14.53 2.30 6.46
N LEU A 65 13.73 1.22 6.37
CA LEU A 65 12.42 1.26 5.72
C LEU A 65 11.45 2.16 6.48
N PHE A 66 11.40 2.03 7.81
CA PHE A 66 10.61 2.91 8.66
C PHE A 66 10.95 4.39 8.40
N LYS A 67 12.24 4.73 8.36
CA LYS A 67 12.71 6.08 8.08
C LYS A 67 12.34 6.54 6.67
N LEU A 68 12.52 5.70 5.66
CA LEU A 68 12.12 6.03 4.29
C LEU A 68 10.62 6.38 4.23
N LEU A 69 9.76 5.56 4.83
CA LEU A 69 8.31 5.75 4.81
C LEU A 69 7.88 6.95 5.65
N SER A 70 8.37 7.08 6.87
CA SER A 70 8.02 8.20 7.77
C SER A 70 8.47 9.56 7.24
N GLU A 71 9.49 9.62 6.36
CA GLU A 71 9.95 10.86 5.75
C GLU A 71 9.33 11.12 4.34
N ASN A 72 8.89 10.08 3.63
CA ASN A 72 8.58 10.18 2.19
C ASN A 72 7.30 9.48 1.74
N TYR A 73 6.52 8.87 2.62
CA TYR A 73 5.28 8.19 2.23
C TYR A 73 4.08 9.16 2.13
N VAL A 74 2.88 8.60 2.03
CA VAL A 74 1.63 9.32 1.79
C VAL A 74 1.38 10.42 2.82
N GLU A 75 1.12 11.61 2.30
CA GLU A 75 0.69 12.80 3.01
C GLU A 75 -0.78 13.07 2.69
N ASP A 76 -1.49 13.76 3.57
CA ASP A 76 -2.79 14.33 3.24
C ASP A 76 -2.65 15.47 2.22
N ASP A 77 -3.76 15.87 1.60
CA ASP A 77 -3.76 16.86 0.51
C ASP A 77 -3.16 18.22 0.94
N ASP A 78 -3.27 18.55 2.23
CA ASP A 78 -2.73 19.78 2.84
C ASP A 78 -1.29 19.63 3.39
N ASN A 79 -0.69 18.43 3.27
CA ASN A 79 0.62 18.05 3.81
C ASN A 79 0.80 18.30 5.32
N MET A 80 -0.29 18.24 6.10
CA MET A 80 -0.29 18.38 7.55
C MET A 80 0.06 17.08 8.28
N PHE A 81 -0.29 15.93 7.70
CA PHE A 81 -0.16 14.62 8.31
C PHE A 81 0.51 13.64 7.34
N ARG A 82 1.37 12.78 7.89
CA ARG A 82 2.00 11.67 7.16
C ARG A 82 1.86 10.40 7.98
N PHE A 83 1.66 9.27 7.30
CA PHE A 83 1.70 7.99 7.98
C PHE A 83 3.09 7.70 8.56
N ALA A 84 3.11 7.27 9.81
CA ALA A 84 4.29 6.77 10.51
C ALA A 84 4.01 5.33 10.95
N TYR A 85 4.04 4.39 10.00
CA TYR A 85 3.89 2.96 10.30
C TYR A 85 5.05 2.50 11.17
N SER A 86 4.80 1.96 12.36
CA SER A 86 5.89 1.54 13.24
C SER A 86 6.66 0.34 12.67
N PRO A 87 7.92 0.11 13.08
CA PRO A 87 8.67 -1.09 12.72
C PRO A 87 7.91 -2.39 12.96
N GLU A 88 7.19 -2.51 14.09
CA GLU A 88 6.40 -3.69 14.43
C GLU A 88 5.22 -3.88 13.47
N PHE A 89 4.56 -2.78 13.08
CA PHE A 89 3.49 -2.84 12.10
C PHE A 89 4.01 -3.27 10.72
N LEU A 90 5.14 -2.71 10.28
CA LEU A 90 5.76 -3.08 9.00
C LEU A 90 6.13 -4.56 8.97
N ARG A 91 6.73 -5.07 10.06
CA ARG A 91 7.04 -6.49 10.21
C ARG A 91 5.78 -7.35 10.15
N TRP A 92 4.75 -6.99 10.91
CA TRP A 92 3.47 -7.70 10.91
C TRP A 92 2.78 -7.70 9.53
N ALA A 93 2.78 -6.55 8.84
CA ALA A 93 2.10 -6.38 7.56
C ALA A 93 2.83 -7.05 6.39
N LEU A 94 4.16 -7.11 6.41
CA LEU A 94 4.98 -7.58 5.28
C LEU A 94 5.52 -9.01 5.45
N LEU A 95 5.37 -9.62 6.63
CA LEU A 95 5.76 -11.02 6.90
C LEU A 95 4.57 -11.96 7.21
N PRO A 96 3.43 -11.91 6.48
CA PRO A 96 2.37 -12.90 6.67
C PRO A 96 2.82 -14.28 6.16
N PRO A 97 2.16 -15.38 6.58
CA PRO A 97 2.50 -16.72 6.09
C PRO A 97 2.59 -16.81 4.56
N GLY A 98 3.69 -17.36 4.06
CA GLY A 98 3.97 -17.48 2.61
C GLY A 98 4.64 -16.25 1.99
N TRP A 99 5.00 -15.23 2.78
CA TRP A 99 5.82 -14.11 2.31
C TRP A 99 7.15 -14.59 1.70
N LYS A 100 7.73 -13.72 0.88
CA LYS A 100 8.96 -13.98 0.15
C LYS A 100 9.86 -12.75 0.23
N SER A 101 11.14 -12.94 0.54
CA SER A 101 12.10 -11.84 0.69
C SER A 101 12.28 -11.07 -0.62
N GLU A 102 12.22 -11.76 -1.76
CA GLU A 102 12.29 -11.12 -3.08
C GLU A 102 11.12 -10.16 -3.35
N TRP A 103 10.04 -10.21 -2.57
CA TRP A 103 8.90 -9.30 -2.71
C TRP A 103 9.05 -7.99 -1.93
N HIS A 104 10.13 -7.82 -1.17
CA HIS A 104 10.46 -6.57 -0.47
C HIS A 104 11.50 -5.80 -1.27
N CYS A 105 11.07 -5.30 -2.43
CA CYS A 105 11.95 -4.72 -3.43
C CYS A 105 12.35 -3.29 -3.08
N GLY A 106 13.63 -3.09 -2.79
CA GLY A 106 14.23 -1.79 -2.49
C GLY A 106 15.21 -1.31 -3.55
N VAL A 107 15.45 -0.01 -3.60
CA VAL A 107 16.54 0.61 -4.38
C VAL A 107 17.46 1.35 -3.43
N ARG A 108 18.76 1.06 -3.52
CA ARG A 108 19.82 1.77 -2.79
C ARG A 108 20.60 2.67 -3.73
N ALA A 109 21.11 3.79 -3.22
CA ALA A 109 21.88 4.75 -4.01
C ALA A 109 23.01 5.41 -3.22
N GLY A 110 24.02 5.90 -3.94
CA GLY A 110 25.16 6.65 -3.39
C GLY A 110 26.20 5.77 -2.69
N ALA A 111 27.33 6.38 -2.31
CA ALA A 111 28.47 5.67 -1.72
C ALA A 111 28.15 4.99 -0.37
N ASN A 112 27.11 5.45 0.33
CA ASN A 112 26.65 4.86 1.59
C ASN A 112 25.51 3.84 1.41
N HIS A 113 25.16 3.47 0.17
CA HIS A 113 24.10 2.50 -0.13
C HIS A 113 22.76 2.79 0.57
N ARG A 114 22.39 4.07 0.69
CA ARG A 114 21.15 4.50 1.35
C ARG A 114 19.92 3.95 0.61
N LEU A 115 18.95 3.43 1.34
CA LEU A 115 17.62 3.08 0.80
C LEU A 115 16.87 4.35 0.34
N VAL A 116 16.51 4.40 -0.95
CA VAL A 116 15.87 5.56 -1.58
C VAL A 116 14.50 5.27 -2.20
N ALA A 117 14.15 3.99 -2.36
CA ALA A 117 12.82 3.60 -2.76
C ALA A 117 12.49 2.17 -2.31
N PHE A 118 11.20 1.88 -2.22
CA PHE A 118 10.68 0.58 -1.78
C PHE A 118 9.32 0.29 -2.43
N ILE A 119 9.03 -0.98 -2.66
CA ILE A 119 7.70 -1.52 -2.97
C ILE A 119 7.61 -2.93 -2.36
N GLY A 120 6.53 -3.21 -1.65
CA GLY A 120 6.28 -4.50 -1.01
C GLY A 120 5.15 -5.28 -1.68
N ALA A 121 5.28 -6.60 -1.71
CA ALA A 121 4.19 -7.51 -2.04
C ALA A 121 4.07 -8.62 -0.99
N ILE A 122 2.84 -9.06 -0.73
CA ILE A 122 2.52 -10.20 0.14
C ILE A 122 1.56 -11.16 -0.56
N PRO A 123 1.57 -12.47 -0.25
CA PRO A 123 0.65 -13.39 -0.90
C PRO A 123 -0.79 -13.13 -0.43
N CYS A 124 -1.74 -13.26 -1.35
CA CYS A 124 -3.16 -13.26 -1.00
C CYS A 124 -3.96 -14.20 -1.91
N ASN A 125 -5.07 -14.73 -1.39
CA ASN A 125 -6.05 -15.46 -2.17
C ASN A 125 -7.32 -14.59 -2.25
N LEU A 126 -7.72 -14.24 -3.46
CA LEU A 126 -8.86 -13.36 -3.72
C LEU A 126 -10.04 -14.17 -4.23
N LYS A 127 -11.24 -13.85 -3.74
CA LYS A 127 -12.49 -14.32 -4.35
C LYS A 127 -12.99 -13.24 -5.30
N VAL A 128 -12.93 -13.51 -6.60
CA VAL A 128 -13.39 -12.61 -7.66
C VAL A 128 -14.64 -13.22 -8.29
N TYR A 129 -15.80 -12.80 -7.79
CA TYR A 129 -17.10 -13.44 -8.05
C TYR A 129 -17.08 -14.94 -7.68
N ASP A 130 -17.19 -15.81 -8.66
CA ASP A 130 -17.17 -17.27 -8.53
C ASP A 130 -15.75 -17.86 -8.53
N LYS A 131 -14.74 -17.09 -8.92
CA LYS A 131 -13.36 -17.56 -9.11
C LYS A 131 -12.48 -17.33 -7.89
N ASP A 132 -11.69 -18.34 -7.54
CA ASP A 132 -10.59 -18.21 -6.58
C ASP A 132 -9.30 -17.88 -7.34
N VAL A 133 -8.70 -16.73 -7.00
CA VAL A 133 -7.53 -16.18 -7.70
C VAL A 133 -6.36 -16.09 -6.73
N LYS A 134 -5.26 -16.78 -7.07
CA LYS A 134 -3.99 -16.62 -6.36
C LYS A 134 -3.33 -15.34 -6.84
N ALA A 135 -3.06 -14.42 -5.92
CA ALA A 135 -2.57 -13.09 -6.23
C ALA A 135 -1.52 -12.65 -5.21
N VAL A 136 -1.01 -11.44 -5.39
CA VAL A 136 -0.30 -10.70 -4.36
C VAL A 136 -1.02 -9.41 -4.03
N GLU A 137 -0.94 -8.96 -2.79
CA GLU A 137 -1.31 -7.60 -2.40
C GLU A 137 -0.07 -6.71 -2.46
N ILE A 138 -0.12 -5.63 -3.22
CA ILE A 138 0.95 -4.63 -3.35
C ILE A 138 0.67 -3.47 -2.40
N ASN A 139 1.67 -3.08 -1.63
CA ASN A 139 1.59 -1.92 -0.74
C ASN A 139 2.97 -1.25 -0.57
N PHE A 140 3.00 -0.12 0.13
CA PHE A 140 4.21 0.59 0.53
C PHE A 140 5.11 1.08 -0.63
N LEU A 141 4.54 1.32 -1.82
CA LEU A 141 5.27 1.97 -2.91
C LEU A 141 5.71 3.39 -2.49
N CYS A 142 7.01 3.54 -2.22
CA CYS A 142 7.61 4.78 -1.75
C CYS A 142 8.85 5.12 -2.56
N VAL A 143 8.96 6.39 -2.97
CA VAL A 143 10.17 6.94 -3.59
C VAL A 143 10.55 8.19 -2.82
N LEU A 144 11.83 8.30 -2.47
CA LEU A 144 12.42 9.48 -1.84
C LEU A 144 11.96 10.75 -2.58
N LYS A 145 11.49 11.76 -1.85
CA LYS A 145 10.86 12.97 -2.43
C LYS A 145 11.68 13.59 -3.57
N LYS A 146 13.01 13.65 -3.40
CA LYS A 146 13.96 14.21 -4.39
C LYS A 146 14.02 13.44 -5.72
N LEU A 147 13.57 12.18 -5.75
CA LEU A 147 13.64 11.29 -6.92
C LEU A 147 12.29 11.11 -7.62
N ARG A 148 11.19 11.67 -7.10
CA ARG A 148 9.83 11.44 -7.63
C ARG A 148 9.65 11.88 -9.09
N SER A 149 10.37 12.91 -9.54
CA SER A 149 10.33 13.39 -10.94
C SER A 149 11.10 12.51 -11.94
N HIS A 150 11.80 11.47 -11.48
CA HIS A 150 12.70 10.64 -12.32
C HIS A 150 12.08 9.30 -12.75
N ARG A 151 10.75 9.16 -12.68
CA ARG A 151 10.01 7.96 -13.12
C ARG A 151 10.48 6.64 -12.47
N MET A 152 10.96 6.70 -11.23
CA MET A 152 11.40 5.52 -10.48
C MET A 152 10.26 4.55 -10.14
N ALA A 153 9.06 5.07 -9.85
CA ALA A 153 7.89 4.24 -9.51
C ALA A 153 7.51 3.24 -10.64
N PRO A 154 7.40 3.64 -11.92
CA PRO A 154 7.26 2.70 -13.04
C PRO A 154 8.30 1.57 -13.08
N VAL A 155 9.56 1.85 -12.74
CA VAL A 155 10.64 0.85 -12.75
C VAL A 155 10.48 -0.14 -11.59
N LEU A 156 10.12 0.36 -10.40
CA LEU A 156 9.76 -0.47 -9.23
C LEU A 156 8.58 -1.39 -9.53
N ILE A 157 7.52 -0.86 -10.14
CA ILE A 157 6.32 -1.63 -10.49
C ILE A 157 6.68 -2.75 -11.49
N LYS A 158 7.49 -2.46 -12.51
CA LYS A 158 7.97 -3.48 -13.46
C LYS A 158 8.80 -4.56 -12.77
N GLU A 159 9.70 -4.17 -11.88
CA GLU A 159 10.56 -5.14 -11.18
C GLU A 159 9.75 -6.02 -10.22
N ILE A 160 8.86 -5.47 -9.39
CA ILE A 160 8.03 -6.30 -8.50
C ILE A 160 7.11 -7.22 -9.30
N THR A 161 6.56 -6.76 -10.43
CA THR A 161 5.75 -7.58 -11.33
C THR A 161 6.56 -8.76 -11.87
N ARG A 162 7.79 -8.52 -12.35
CA ARG A 162 8.71 -9.58 -12.80
C ARG A 162 8.98 -10.61 -11.70
N ARG A 163 9.30 -10.16 -10.48
CA ARG A 163 9.56 -11.03 -9.33
C ARG A 163 8.36 -11.87 -8.92
N VAL A 164 7.15 -11.31 -9.03
CA VAL A 164 5.89 -12.01 -8.75
C VAL A 164 5.58 -13.04 -9.85
N HIS A 165 5.76 -12.67 -11.13
CA HIS A 165 5.57 -13.58 -12.26
C HIS A 165 6.54 -14.78 -12.19
N LEU A 166 7.79 -14.58 -11.76
CA LEU A 166 8.76 -15.68 -11.57
C LEU A 166 8.29 -16.72 -10.54
N GLN A 167 7.35 -16.36 -9.65
CA GLN A 167 6.71 -17.27 -8.69
C GLN A 167 5.42 -17.90 -9.24
N GLY A 168 5.11 -17.69 -10.53
CA GLY A 168 3.91 -18.21 -11.19
C GLY A 168 2.61 -17.49 -10.81
N ILE A 169 2.68 -16.28 -10.27
CA ILE A 169 1.52 -15.46 -9.91
C ILE A 169 1.41 -14.30 -10.90
N PHE A 170 0.21 -14.04 -11.42
CA PHE A 170 -0.01 -13.07 -12.52
C PHE A 170 -1.09 -12.03 -12.21
N GLN A 171 -1.59 -12.02 -10.96
CA GLN A 171 -2.60 -11.08 -10.51
C GLN A 171 -2.12 -10.37 -9.24
N ALA A 172 -2.47 -9.10 -9.12
CA ALA A 172 -2.16 -8.30 -7.97
C ALA A 172 -3.35 -7.41 -7.58
N ALA A 173 -3.57 -7.24 -6.28
CA ALA A 173 -4.48 -6.25 -5.72
C ALA A 173 -3.67 -5.10 -5.11
N PHE A 174 -4.14 -3.87 -5.31
CA PHE A 174 -3.55 -2.69 -4.70
C PHE A 174 -4.61 -1.61 -4.49
N THR A 175 -4.34 -0.68 -3.59
CA THR A 175 -5.19 0.49 -3.36
C THR A 175 -4.37 1.77 -3.46
N ALA A 176 -5.02 2.87 -3.87
CA ALA A 176 -4.38 4.17 -3.99
C ALA A 176 -5.37 5.29 -3.65
N GLY A 177 -4.85 6.39 -3.08
CA GLY A 177 -5.63 7.61 -2.86
C GLY A 177 -5.88 8.42 -4.13
N ILE A 178 -5.23 8.07 -5.24
CA ILE A 178 -5.39 8.70 -6.55
C ILE A 178 -6.17 7.78 -7.51
N ILE A 179 -6.85 8.39 -8.48
CA ILE A 179 -7.51 7.64 -9.56
C ILE A 179 -6.48 7.25 -10.61
N ILE A 180 -6.33 5.94 -10.84
CA ILE A 180 -5.53 5.33 -11.92
C ILE A 180 -6.40 4.32 -12.71
N PRO A 181 -6.13 4.09 -14.01
CA PRO A 181 -6.94 3.20 -14.84
C PRO A 181 -6.87 1.74 -14.37
N LYS A 182 -7.97 1.01 -14.20
CA LYS A 182 -9.34 1.45 -13.87
C LYS A 182 -9.68 0.89 -12.48
N PRO A 183 -10.19 1.71 -11.54
CA PRO A 183 -10.52 1.20 -10.21
C PRO A 183 -11.75 0.28 -10.28
N ILE A 184 -11.68 -0.88 -9.62
CA ILE A 184 -12.83 -1.80 -9.50
C ILE A 184 -13.87 -1.31 -8.48
N ALA A 185 -13.43 -0.50 -7.50
CA ALA A 185 -14.27 0.06 -6.45
C ALA A 185 -13.68 1.38 -5.94
N ARG A 186 -14.54 2.22 -5.36
CA ARG A 186 -14.15 3.43 -4.65
C ARG A 186 -14.89 3.49 -3.32
N CYS A 187 -14.13 3.64 -2.25
CA CYS A 187 -14.65 3.82 -0.91
C CYS A 187 -14.30 5.22 -0.39
N ARG A 188 -15.06 5.69 0.60
CA ARG A 188 -14.81 6.95 1.30
C ARG A 188 -14.28 6.65 2.70
N TYR A 189 -13.23 7.35 3.12
CA TYR A 189 -12.79 7.32 4.52
C TYR A 189 -13.84 8.00 5.41
N TYR A 190 -14.12 7.39 6.56
CA TYR A 190 -14.94 7.96 7.61
C TYR A 190 -14.11 8.06 8.89
N HIS A 191 -14.31 9.12 9.66
CA HIS A 191 -13.58 9.36 10.90
C HIS A 191 -14.57 9.44 12.07
N ARG A 192 -14.30 8.68 13.14
CA ARG A 192 -15.02 8.80 14.41
C ARG A 192 -14.11 9.52 15.41
N THR A 193 -14.50 10.73 15.79
CA THR A 193 -13.76 11.52 16.78
C THR A 193 -13.77 10.86 18.15
N LEU A 194 -12.59 10.54 18.68
CA LEU A 194 -12.39 10.01 20.04
C LEU A 194 -11.82 11.07 21.00
N ASN A 195 -10.87 11.88 20.52
CA ASN A 195 -10.27 12.98 21.30
C ASN A 195 -10.44 14.31 20.53
N PRO A 196 -11.60 14.99 20.65
CA PRO A 196 -11.86 16.22 19.91
C PRO A 196 -10.84 17.31 20.17
N LYS A 197 -10.39 17.45 21.43
CA LYS A 197 -9.40 18.47 21.81
C LYS A 197 -8.12 18.29 21.01
N LYS A 198 -7.51 17.10 21.06
CA LYS A 198 -6.26 16.83 20.33
C LYS A 198 -6.43 17.01 18.82
N LEU A 199 -7.52 16.51 18.24
CA LEU A 199 -7.75 16.61 16.79
C LEU A 199 -7.95 18.06 16.33
N ILE A 200 -8.54 18.92 17.16
CA ILE A 200 -8.65 20.36 16.87
C ILE A 200 -7.30 21.05 17.06
N ASP A 201 -6.60 20.76 18.16
CA ASP A 201 -5.30 21.38 18.48
C ASP A 201 -4.24 21.07 17.40
N THR A 202 -4.28 19.89 16.78
CA THR A 202 -3.37 19.52 15.67
C THR A 202 -3.89 19.91 14.29
N GLY A 203 -5.08 20.50 14.18
CA GLY A 203 -5.69 20.90 12.91
C GLY A 203 -6.26 19.76 12.06
N PHE A 204 -6.38 18.54 12.59
CA PHE A 204 -7.02 17.41 11.88
C PHE A 204 -8.52 17.63 11.70
N SER A 205 -9.15 18.32 12.64
CA SER A 205 -10.57 18.69 12.59
C SER A 205 -10.77 20.12 13.06
N ALA A 206 -11.89 20.73 12.72
CA ALA A 206 -12.21 22.10 13.15
C ALA A 206 -13.42 22.13 14.08
N LEU A 207 -13.50 23.17 14.92
CA LEU A 207 -14.69 23.45 15.69
C LEU A 207 -15.81 23.90 14.75
N GLN A 208 -16.96 23.22 14.79
CA GLN A 208 -18.09 23.58 13.93
C GLN A 208 -18.68 24.95 14.32
N PRO A 209 -19.30 25.67 13.37
CA PRO A 209 -19.98 26.93 13.67
C PRO A 209 -20.95 26.79 14.84
N LYS A 210 -20.92 27.74 15.79
CA LYS A 210 -21.78 27.77 16.99
C LYS A 210 -21.56 26.61 17.98
N MET A 211 -20.47 25.85 17.86
CA MET A 211 -20.06 24.86 18.85
C MET A 211 -18.98 25.45 19.78
N THR A 212 -18.92 24.96 21.01
CA THR A 212 -17.77 25.18 21.92
C THR A 212 -16.97 23.88 22.06
N LEU A 213 -15.71 23.97 22.46
CA LEU A 213 -14.89 22.77 22.71
C LEU A 213 -15.56 21.83 23.72
N ALA A 214 -16.08 22.38 24.83
CA ALA A 214 -16.79 21.61 25.86
C ALA A 214 -18.03 20.88 25.29
N ARG A 215 -18.83 21.54 24.46
CA ARG A 215 -20.00 20.93 23.81
C ARG A 215 -19.58 19.82 22.84
N THR A 216 -18.49 20.02 22.11
CA THR A 216 -17.94 19.04 21.17
C THR A 216 -17.42 17.81 21.92
N ILE A 217 -16.71 17.99 23.03
CA ILE A 217 -16.28 16.90 23.91
C ILE A 217 -17.47 16.11 24.43
N LYS A 218 -18.52 16.80 24.90
CA LYS A 218 -19.75 16.13 25.37
C LYS A 218 -20.46 15.34 24.27
N LEU A 219 -20.50 15.88 23.05
CA LEU A 219 -21.12 15.24 21.89
C LEU A 219 -20.42 13.93 21.49
N TYR A 220 -19.08 13.88 21.60
CA TYR A 220 -18.27 12.73 21.19
C TYR A 220 -17.94 11.76 22.32
N LYS A 221 -18.37 12.06 23.56
CA LYS A 221 -18.10 11.22 24.74
C LYS A 221 -18.61 9.79 24.52
N LEU A 222 -17.77 8.82 24.87
CA LEU A 222 -18.10 7.40 24.90
C LEU A 222 -18.16 6.91 26.36
N PRO A 223 -18.87 5.79 26.63
CA PRO A 223 -18.76 5.07 27.90
C PRO A 223 -17.30 4.63 28.16
N GLU A 224 -16.94 4.49 29.43
CA GLU A 224 -15.62 3.99 29.84
C GLU A 224 -15.48 2.48 29.62
N GLU A 225 -16.60 1.76 29.69
CA GLU A 225 -16.67 0.31 29.51
C GLU A 225 -17.63 -0.06 28.37
N THR A 226 -17.38 -1.21 27.74
CA THR A 226 -18.22 -1.72 26.66
C THR A 226 -19.55 -2.24 27.21
N SER A 227 -20.66 -1.98 26.51
CA SER A 227 -21.99 -2.43 26.92
C SER A 227 -22.23 -3.94 26.73
N ILE A 228 -21.29 -4.63 26.09
CA ILE A 228 -21.31 -6.08 25.87
C ILE A 228 -20.03 -6.69 26.42
N ARG A 229 -20.11 -7.97 26.82
CA ARG A 229 -18.96 -8.72 27.33
C ARG A 229 -18.04 -9.10 26.16
N LEU A 230 -17.06 -8.25 25.89
CA LEU A 230 -16.01 -8.55 24.92
C LEU A 230 -14.86 -9.29 25.61
N VAL A 231 -14.26 -10.21 24.87
CA VAL A 231 -13.00 -10.86 25.25
C VAL A 231 -12.00 -10.65 24.12
N GLN A 232 -10.74 -10.41 24.46
CA GLN A 232 -9.68 -10.31 23.46
C GLN A 232 -9.56 -11.65 22.69
N MET A 233 -9.35 -11.56 21.38
CA MET A 233 -9.10 -12.74 20.56
C MET A 233 -7.81 -13.44 21.02
N ARG A 234 -7.85 -14.76 21.12
CA ARG A 234 -6.74 -15.64 21.48
C ARG A 234 -6.65 -16.77 20.47
N GLU A 235 -5.53 -17.49 20.43
CA GLU A 235 -5.30 -18.60 19.50
C GLU A 235 -6.41 -19.66 19.54
N ILE A 236 -6.95 -19.95 20.73
CA ILE A 236 -8.07 -20.89 20.90
C ILE A 236 -9.35 -20.48 20.13
N HIS A 237 -9.51 -19.19 19.79
CA HIS A 237 -10.68 -18.67 19.07
C HIS A 237 -10.52 -18.74 17.54
N VAL A 238 -9.32 -19.06 17.02
CA VAL A 238 -9.05 -19.02 15.57
C VAL A 238 -9.95 -20.00 14.82
N LYS A 239 -10.04 -21.26 15.26
CA LYS A 239 -10.87 -22.27 14.58
C LYS A 239 -12.35 -21.89 14.54
N SER A 240 -12.87 -21.29 15.61
CA SER A 240 -14.27 -20.85 15.67
C SER A 240 -14.57 -19.61 14.83
N ALA A 241 -13.56 -18.87 14.38
CA ALA A 241 -13.76 -17.67 13.56
C ALA A 241 -13.97 -18.00 12.06
N TYR A 242 -13.66 -19.22 11.63
CA TYR A 242 -13.78 -19.66 10.24
C TYR A 242 -14.97 -20.59 9.98
N ASN A 243 -15.74 -20.95 11.02
CA ASN A 243 -16.96 -21.74 10.95
C ASN A 243 -18.18 -20.85 11.12
#